data_AF-A0A7C6TEY0-F1
#
_entry.id   AF-A0A7C6TEY0-F1
#
_cell.length_a   1.000
_cell.length_b   1.000
_cell.length_c   1.000
_cell.angle_alpha   90.00
_cell.angle_beta   90.00
_cell.angle_gamma   90.00
#
_symmetry.space_group_name_H-M   'P 1'
#
loop_
_entity.id
_entity.type
_entity.pdbx_description
1 polymer ?
#
loop_
_entity_poly.entity_id
_entity_poly.type
_entity_poly.pdbx_seq_one_letter_code
_entity_poly.pdbx_strand_id
1 'polypeptide(L)'
;MKRLLTCLVLFLSIWLLLAGFSAAEAQGPRAPMAASSTLILDVNVQPDGKWSLAFGGLDLGIDSDSFDSLSQRLGLGVMAPVVQPEMVSVAVTNDIQHLSLVKEGDRTTILVNSQPVAALSLTDAAITAAGEYLPELAGLIAWLNETNASLALHLPPKDPSILYISDLSPRVQARPAYEPVNYLRVEATMSPQGKLLTVGGMAAEELGLVMDAVDISVLNQLGITQLDIDLDAFGAIISANGQEWLQLDINSDYLIDNADTLANLLAMQPNEQINGLIETWLDGTHISASVYIADASRDAPPAINIGRPLMVEVGADNAVRVEGMPINTVLDDQTAGLLRTLGSAALTWDGANRQLRLVAGDTQLPYLEMDEGFLQTLNTSVLGGALPLDMAEGALGDAQLMVGISVEGGTPPNLALLDYQTLPTRGAVSVVPKLTIAPNSIAVFGEPLPLELVTQFTGLDVVNVVDPYRQAYSPGISTAGIYVGPEGLRVTINGTNARLRWDGPTRANLVDLGMKVAGTQLNLPGGLGWQLSRAAAHGAFNLFAFTEVGVEVSFTDQELPPGFLQTLAYSVLSPEPGLLPAAGGR
;
A
#
# COMPACT_ATOMS: atom_id res chain seq x y z
N MET A 1 -10.55 25.32 4.14
CA MET A 1 -9.41 25.56 5.07
C MET A 1 -9.29 27.01 5.56
N LYS A 2 -9.12 28.03 4.69
CA LYS A 2 -9.03 29.45 5.13
C LYS A 2 -10.20 29.92 6.01
N ARG A 3 -11.42 29.44 5.75
CA ARG A 3 -12.64 29.85 6.49
C ARG A 3 -12.73 29.30 7.91
N LEU A 4 -12.39 28.03 8.10
CA LEU A 4 -12.23 27.39 9.42
C LEU A 4 -11.09 28.03 10.21
N LEU A 5 -9.98 28.36 9.52
CA LEU A 5 -8.86 29.06 10.12
C LEU A 5 -9.28 30.44 10.65
N THR A 6 -10.09 31.22 9.92
CA THR A 6 -10.60 32.51 10.41
C THR A 6 -11.50 32.34 11.64
N CYS A 7 -12.33 31.30 11.69
CA CYS A 7 -13.17 31.02 12.86
C CYS A 7 -12.34 30.57 14.06
N LEU A 8 -11.27 29.81 13.82
CA LEU A 8 -10.31 29.37 14.83
C LEU A 8 -9.46 30.53 15.34
N VAL A 9 -9.06 31.44 14.45
CA VAL A 9 -8.39 32.71 14.81
C VAL A 9 -9.34 33.58 15.61
N LEU A 10 -10.61 33.70 15.19
CA LEU A 10 -11.61 34.48 15.92
C LEU A 10 -11.90 33.88 17.29
N PHE A 11 -12.01 32.55 17.41
CA PHE A 11 -12.03 31.84 18.67
C PHE A 11 -10.80 32.20 19.49
N LEU A 12 -9.59 31.95 18.99
CA LEU A 12 -8.34 32.17 19.70
C LEU A 12 -8.17 33.62 20.15
N SER A 13 -8.53 34.60 19.32
CA SER A 13 -8.45 36.03 19.64
C SER A 13 -9.44 36.44 20.73
N ILE A 14 -10.69 35.97 20.64
CA ILE A 14 -11.72 36.22 21.68
C ILE A 14 -11.34 35.50 22.97
N TRP A 15 -10.82 34.27 22.87
CA TRP A 15 -10.40 33.46 24.00
C TRP A 15 -9.14 34.02 24.68
N LEU A 16 -8.16 34.51 23.93
CA LEU A 16 -6.99 35.23 24.46
C LEU A 16 -7.39 36.55 25.11
N LEU A 17 -8.38 37.25 24.55
CA LEU A 17 -8.95 38.44 25.18
C LEU A 17 -9.56 38.11 26.54
N LEU A 18 -10.30 37.00 26.63
CA LEU A 18 -10.88 36.49 27.87
C LEU A 18 -9.86 35.92 28.84
N ALA A 19 -8.81 35.28 28.34
CA ALA A 19 -7.66 34.86 29.12
C ALA A 19 -6.85 36.06 29.65
N GLY A 20 -6.81 37.17 28.91
CA GLY A 20 -6.26 38.43 29.37
C GLY A 20 -7.08 39.03 30.52
N PHE A 21 -8.42 38.95 30.43
CA PHE A 21 -9.31 39.28 31.55
C PHE A 21 -9.05 38.38 32.76
N SER A 22 -8.89 37.07 32.57
CA SER A 22 -8.63 36.13 33.67
C SER A 22 -7.21 36.26 34.24
N ALA A 23 -6.21 36.64 33.45
CA ALA A 23 -4.86 36.93 33.92
C ALA A 23 -4.80 38.24 34.74
N ALA A 24 -5.62 39.24 34.38
CA ALA A 24 -5.82 40.44 35.18
C ALA A 24 -6.59 40.15 36.49
N GLU A 25 -7.56 39.22 36.47
CA GLU A 25 -8.26 38.76 37.67
C GLU A 25 -7.44 37.78 38.53
N ALA A 26 -6.52 37.01 37.95
CA ALA A 26 -5.62 36.09 38.64
C ALA A 26 -4.57 36.81 39.49
N GLN A 27 -4.38 38.12 39.29
CA GLN A 27 -3.59 39.00 40.18
C GLN A 27 -4.42 39.57 41.35
N GLY A 28 -5.74 39.32 41.38
CA GLY A 28 -6.64 39.67 42.48
C GLY A 28 -6.83 38.53 43.50
N PRO A 29 -7.35 38.82 44.71
CA PRO A 29 -7.56 37.81 45.73
C PRO A 29 -8.68 36.84 45.30
N ARG A 30 -8.26 35.65 44.85
CA ARG A 30 -9.01 34.38 44.70
C ARG A 30 -10.54 34.51 44.77
N ALA A 31 -11.18 34.58 43.62
CA ALA A 31 -12.47 33.93 43.42
C ALA A 31 -12.24 32.77 42.43
N PRO A 32 -12.46 31.51 42.83
CA PRO A 32 -12.47 30.42 41.86
C PRO A 32 -13.70 30.64 40.98
N MET A 33 -13.51 30.96 39.69
CA MET A 33 -14.53 30.58 38.72
C MET A 33 -14.62 29.06 38.83
N ALA A 34 -15.75 28.57 39.31
CA ALA A 34 -15.94 27.15 39.57
C ALA A 34 -15.60 26.36 38.30
N ALA A 35 -14.79 25.31 38.45
CA ALA A 35 -14.40 24.37 37.39
C ALA A 35 -15.59 23.63 36.72
N SER A 36 -16.83 24.07 36.95
CA SER A 36 -18.08 23.49 36.49
C SER A 36 -18.94 24.42 35.63
N SER A 37 -18.55 25.66 35.38
CA SER A 37 -19.28 26.55 34.46
C SER A 37 -18.61 26.60 33.10
N THR A 38 -19.22 25.99 32.09
CA THR A 38 -18.83 26.16 30.68
C THR A 38 -19.02 27.63 30.28
N LEU A 39 -17.95 28.28 29.84
CA LEU A 39 -18.03 29.63 29.29
C LEU A 39 -18.69 29.56 27.90
N ILE A 40 -19.88 30.17 27.73
CA ILE A 40 -20.59 30.19 26.44
C ILE A 40 -20.45 31.58 25.79
N LEU A 41 -19.86 31.59 24.61
CA LEU A 41 -19.61 32.77 23.78
C LEU A 41 -20.46 32.68 22.53
N ASP A 42 -21.30 33.68 22.29
CA ASP A 42 -22.12 33.80 21.10
C ASP A 42 -21.62 34.96 20.25
N VAL A 43 -21.28 34.70 19.00
CA VAL A 43 -20.83 35.72 18.04
C VAL A 43 -21.84 35.81 16.92
N ASN A 44 -22.54 36.93 16.85
CA ASN A 44 -23.48 37.22 15.77
C ASN A 44 -22.74 37.92 14.64
N VAL A 45 -22.66 37.29 13.47
CA VAL A 45 -22.00 37.82 12.28
C VAL A 45 -23.04 38.41 11.34
N GLN A 46 -22.77 39.61 10.84
CA GLN A 46 -23.62 40.35 9.91
C GLN A 46 -23.20 40.07 8.45
N PRO A 47 -24.09 40.31 7.47
CA PRO A 47 -23.78 40.09 6.04
C PRO A 47 -22.56 40.86 5.52
N ASP A 48 -22.23 41.99 6.14
CA ASP A 48 -21.08 42.83 5.80
C ASP A 48 -19.77 42.40 6.49
N GLY A 49 -19.79 41.31 7.26
CA GLY A 49 -18.63 40.79 7.98
C GLY A 49 -18.40 41.40 9.37
N LYS A 50 -19.21 42.38 9.79
CA LYS A 50 -19.19 42.87 11.17
C LYS A 50 -19.69 41.78 12.13
N TRP A 51 -19.24 41.83 13.37
CA TRP A 51 -19.67 40.86 14.37
C TRP A 51 -19.83 41.49 15.75
N SER A 52 -20.71 40.93 16.56
CA SER A 52 -20.94 41.31 17.96
C SER A 52 -20.89 40.08 18.86
N LEU A 53 -20.32 40.23 20.05
CA LEU A 53 -20.09 39.18 21.03
C LEU A 53 -21.08 39.29 22.19
N ALA A 54 -21.73 38.18 22.53
CA ALA A 54 -22.58 38.00 23.70
C ALA A 54 -22.05 36.85 24.58
N PHE A 55 -22.32 36.95 25.89
CA PHE A 55 -21.89 35.99 26.91
C PHE A 55 -23.13 35.39 27.57
N GLY A 56 -23.38 34.09 27.34
CA GLY A 56 -24.58 33.44 27.87
C GLY A 56 -25.88 34.20 27.55
N GLY A 57 -25.98 34.78 26.34
CA GLY A 57 -27.11 35.59 25.90
C GLY A 57 -27.10 37.07 26.35
N LEU A 58 -26.11 37.52 27.12
CA LEU A 58 -25.92 38.94 27.46
C LEU A 58 -25.00 39.63 26.46
N ASP A 59 -25.53 40.60 25.72
CA ASP A 59 -24.74 41.49 24.86
C ASP A 59 -23.96 42.47 25.74
N LEU A 60 -22.62 42.40 25.67
CA LEU A 60 -21.72 43.29 26.41
C LEU A 60 -21.32 44.54 25.61
N GLY A 61 -21.87 44.72 24.40
CA GLY A 61 -21.50 45.80 23.49
C GLY A 61 -20.07 45.66 22.96
N ILE A 62 -19.54 44.43 22.92
CA ILE A 62 -18.24 44.12 22.31
C ILE A 62 -18.51 43.72 20.86
N ASP A 63 -17.92 44.44 19.93
CA ASP A 63 -18.09 44.23 18.49
C ASP A 63 -16.78 44.43 17.74
N SER A 64 -16.80 44.16 16.44
CA SER A 64 -15.63 44.30 15.57
C SER A 64 -15.00 45.70 15.60
N ASP A 65 -15.78 46.75 15.88
CA ASP A 65 -15.34 48.14 15.87
C ASP A 65 -14.72 48.55 17.24
N SER A 66 -15.18 47.95 18.33
CA SER A 66 -14.70 48.23 19.69
C SER A 66 -13.58 47.29 20.18
N PHE A 67 -13.43 46.09 19.58
CA PHE A 67 -12.46 45.08 20.01
C PHE A 67 -11.02 45.58 20.02
N ASP A 68 -10.58 46.28 18.96
CA ASP A 68 -9.21 46.81 18.86
C ASP A 68 -8.88 47.73 20.04
N SER A 69 -9.83 48.62 20.36
CA SER A 69 -9.68 49.57 21.47
C SER A 69 -9.64 48.86 22.83
N LEU A 70 -10.40 47.77 22.98
CA LEU A 70 -10.46 46.97 24.19
C LEU A 70 -9.17 46.15 24.38
N SER A 71 -8.71 45.49 23.32
CA SER A 71 -7.47 44.74 23.25
C SER A 71 -6.24 45.60 23.56
N GLN A 72 -6.17 46.82 23.03
CA GLN A 72 -5.11 47.78 23.37
C GLN A 72 -5.16 48.22 24.83
N ARG A 73 -6.37 48.48 25.37
CA ARG A 73 -6.54 48.85 26.80
C ARG A 73 -6.12 47.73 27.75
N LEU A 74 -6.31 46.48 27.35
CA LEU A 74 -5.90 45.29 28.10
C LEU A 74 -4.43 44.92 27.89
N GLY A 75 -3.69 45.65 27.05
CA GLY A 75 -2.28 45.38 26.77
C GLY A 75 -2.03 44.14 25.91
N LEU A 76 -3.06 43.61 25.25
CA LEU A 76 -3.00 42.37 24.46
C LEU A 76 -2.47 42.61 23.04
N GLY A 77 -2.76 43.78 22.46
CA GLY A 77 -2.28 44.15 21.12
C GLY A 77 -2.84 43.29 19.98
N VAL A 78 -3.91 42.53 20.22
CA VAL A 78 -4.62 41.70 19.24
C VAL A 78 -5.58 42.57 18.44
N MET A 79 -5.58 42.45 17.11
CA MET A 79 -6.56 43.12 16.25
C MET A 79 -7.87 42.33 16.14
N ALA A 80 -8.96 43.02 15.87
CA ALA A 80 -10.28 42.46 15.60
C ALA A 80 -10.16 41.52 14.40
N PRO A 81 -10.57 40.25 14.54
CA PRO A 81 -10.56 39.34 13.41
C PRO A 81 -11.53 39.84 12.33
N VAL A 82 -11.04 39.90 11.10
CA VAL A 82 -11.85 40.31 9.94
C VAL A 82 -12.57 39.08 9.38
N VAL A 83 -13.90 39.12 9.40
CA VAL A 83 -14.73 38.15 8.69
C VAL A 83 -15.03 38.73 7.31
N GLN A 84 -14.59 38.06 6.25
CA GLN A 84 -14.82 38.53 4.88
C GLN A 84 -16.29 38.33 4.47
N PRO A 85 -16.96 39.31 3.84
CA PRO A 85 -18.33 39.15 3.35
C PRO A 85 -18.51 37.95 2.41
N GLU A 86 -17.47 37.61 1.64
CA GLU A 86 -17.45 36.44 0.76
C GLU A 86 -17.49 35.11 1.53
N MET A 87 -17.04 35.10 2.79
CA MET A 87 -17.18 33.92 3.66
C MET A 87 -18.61 33.78 4.16
N VAL A 88 -19.22 34.88 4.56
CA VAL A 88 -20.61 34.92 5.03
C VAL A 88 -21.54 34.50 3.90
N SER A 89 -21.36 35.05 2.70
CA SER A 89 -22.20 34.72 1.54
C SER A 89 -22.11 33.24 1.16
N VAL A 90 -20.93 32.62 1.25
CA VAL A 90 -20.78 31.20 0.94
C VAL A 90 -21.36 30.31 2.03
N ALA A 91 -21.23 30.67 3.31
CA ALA A 91 -21.91 29.94 4.38
C ALA A 91 -23.44 29.99 4.23
N VAL A 92 -23.99 31.18 3.97
CA VAL A 92 -25.43 31.39 3.68
C VAL A 92 -25.87 30.57 2.48
N THR A 93 -25.10 30.56 1.40
CA THR A 93 -25.48 29.82 0.17
C THR A 93 -25.59 28.31 0.42
N ASN A 94 -24.75 27.78 1.31
CA ASN A 94 -24.71 26.38 1.71
C ASN A 94 -25.57 26.07 2.95
N ASP A 95 -26.50 26.96 3.32
CA ASP A 95 -27.45 26.77 4.43
C ASP A 95 -26.77 26.57 5.80
N ILE A 96 -25.56 27.12 5.99
CA ILE A 96 -24.86 27.14 7.28
C ILE A 96 -25.27 28.37 8.07
N GLN A 97 -25.98 28.15 9.19
CA GLN A 97 -26.42 29.18 10.13
C GLN A 97 -25.64 29.16 11.43
N HIS A 98 -25.19 27.99 11.89
CA HIS A 98 -24.41 27.86 13.12
C HIS A 98 -23.09 27.15 12.85
N LEU A 99 -21.99 27.71 13.35
CA LEU A 99 -20.72 27.01 13.48
C LEU A 99 -20.28 27.11 14.93
N SER A 100 -20.06 25.98 15.59
CA SER A 100 -19.73 25.98 17.01
C SER A 100 -18.48 25.17 17.31
N LEU A 101 -17.72 25.63 18.29
CA LEU A 101 -16.61 24.91 18.90
C LEU A 101 -16.98 24.67 20.36
N VAL A 102 -17.00 23.42 20.78
CA VAL A 102 -17.33 23.01 22.15
C VAL A 102 -16.16 22.25 22.73
N LYS A 103 -15.44 22.88 23.65
CA LYS A 103 -14.29 22.34 24.36
C LYS A 103 -14.69 21.85 25.74
N GLU A 104 -14.39 20.58 26.01
CA GLU A 104 -14.64 19.89 27.28
C GLU A 104 -13.39 19.09 27.65
N GLY A 105 -12.64 19.57 28.66
CA GLY A 105 -11.33 19.02 28.98
C GLY A 105 -10.41 19.05 27.75
N ASP A 106 -9.74 17.94 27.47
CA ASP A 106 -8.82 17.77 26.35
C ASP A 106 -9.49 17.70 24.96
N ARG A 107 -10.83 17.59 24.90
CA ARG A 107 -11.58 17.37 23.66
C ARG A 107 -12.30 18.63 23.18
N THR A 108 -12.14 18.98 21.91
CA THR A 108 -12.82 20.09 21.22
C THR A 108 -13.66 19.56 20.07
N THR A 109 -14.99 19.65 20.20
CA THR A 109 -15.97 19.25 19.18
C THR A 109 -16.34 20.42 18.27
N ILE A 110 -16.39 20.19 16.96
CA ILE A 110 -16.87 21.11 15.95
C ILE A 110 -18.30 20.74 15.58
N LEU A 111 -19.21 21.70 15.68
CA LEU A 111 -20.61 21.56 15.27
C LEU A 111 -20.92 22.46 14.06
N VAL A 112 -21.68 21.96 13.11
CA VAL A 112 -22.25 22.75 12.01
C VAL A 112 -23.76 22.57 12.07
N ASN A 113 -24.52 23.66 12.18
CA ASN A 113 -25.98 23.62 12.36
C ASN A 113 -26.43 22.67 13.48
N SER A 114 -25.70 22.69 14.60
CA SER A 114 -25.94 21.82 15.77
C SER A 114 -25.71 20.32 15.49
N GLN A 115 -25.07 19.95 14.38
CA GLN A 115 -24.64 18.58 14.11
C GLN A 115 -23.13 18.42 14.31
N PRO A 116 -22.67 17.37 15.02
CA PRO A 116 -21.26 17.16 15.26
C PRO A 116 -20.56 16.65 14.01
N VAL A 117 -19.47 17.32 13.62
CA VAL A 117 -18.73 17.04 12.39
C VAL A 117 -17.40 16.36 12.70
N ALA A 118 -16.65 16.91 13.65
CA ALA A 118 -15.35 16.39 14.06
C ALA A 118 -15.07 16.74 15.52
N ALA A 119 -14.19 15.99 16.18
CA ALA A 119 -13.67 16.31 17.49
C ALA A 119 -12.15 16.13 17.51
N LEU A 120 -11.45 17.09 18.10
CA LEU A 120 -10.00 17.07 18.27
C LEU A 120 -9.68 16.88 19.74
N SER A 121 -8.88 15.88 20.08
CA SER A 121 -8.34 15.64 21.41
C SER A 121 -6.83 15.85 21.41
N LEU A 122 -6.31 16.54 22.42
CA LEU A 122 -4.88 16.70 22.68
C LEU A 122 -4.52 16.01 23.99
N THR A 123 -3.60 15.05 23.95
CA THR A 123 -3.28 14.28 25.15
C THR A 123 -2.38 15.06 26.10
N ASP A 124 -2.35 14.64 27.37
CA ASP A 124 -1.44 15.21 28.37
C ASP A 124 0.04 15.12 27.96
N ALA A 125 0.41 14.09 27.18
CA ALA A 125 1.76 13.93 26.64
C ALA A 125 2.11 15.06 25.66
N ALA A 126 1.21 15.39 24.74
CA ALA A 126 1.39 16.51 23.81
C ALA A 126 1.43 17.86 24.54
N ILE A 127 0.54 18.05 25.52
CA ILE A 127 0.48 19.27 26.33
C ILE A 127 1.78 19.47 27.14
N THR A 128 2.29 18.39 27.73
CA THR A 128 3.56 18.42 28.46
C THR A 128 4.72 18.77 27.54
N ALA A 129 4.84 18.10 26.39
CA ALA A 129 5.90 18.37 25.42
C ALA A 129 5.84 19.82 24.90
N ALA A 130 4.63 20.34 24.62
CA ALA A 130 4.45 21.72 24.21
C ALA A 130 4.81 22.73 25.33
N GLY A 131 4.50 22.41 26.58
CA GLY A 131 4.88 23.21 27.74
C GLY A 131 6.38 23.23 28.01
N GLU A 132 7.08 22.11 27.77
CA GLU A 132 8.55 22.07 27.85
C GLU A 132 9.21 22.86 26.71
N TYR A 133 8.59 22.85 25.53
CA TYR A 133 9.06 23.58 24.36
C TYR A 133 8.87 25.11 24.49
N LEU A 134 7.72 25.54 25.00
CA LEU A 134 7.36 26.95 25.24
C LEU A 134 7.07 27.16 26.74
N PRO A 135 8.11 27.19 27.59
CA PRO A 135 7.94 27.25 29.04
C PRO A 135 7.20 28.51 29.50
N GLU A 136 7.34 29.62 28.78
CA GLU A 136 6.59 30.85 29.04
C GLU A 136 5.07 30.71 28.80
N LEU A 137 4.65 29.73 27.98
CA LEU A 137 3.24 29.44 27.70
C LEU A 137 2.74 28.19 28.44
N ALA A 138 3.58 27.43 29.13
CA ALA A 138 3.20 26.17 29.77
C ALA A 138 1.98 26.31 30.69
N GLY A 139 1.94 27.37 31.51
CA GLY A 139 0.79 27.66 32.39
C GLY A 139 -0.48 28.02 31.62
N LEU A 140 -0.35 28.72 30.49
CA LEU A 140 -1.47 29.05 29.60
C LEU A 140 -1.98 27.80 28.88
N ILE A 141 -1.09 26.94 28.39
CA ILE A 141 -1.42 25.69 27.68
C ILE A 141 -2.11 24.71 28.64
N ALA A 142 -1.59 24.55 29.85
CA ALA A 142 -2.22 23.70 30.88
C ALA A 142 -3.62 24.22 31.24
N TRP A 143 -3.73 25.53 31.50
CA TRP A 143 -5.02 26.15 31.79
C TRP A 143 -6.01 26.03 30.62
N LEU A 144 -5.55 26.27 29.39
CA LEU A 144 -6.32 26.06 28.16
C LEU A 144 -6.88 24.64 28.13
N ASN A 145 -6.06 23.64 28.43
CA ASN A 145 -6.47 22.24 28.40
C ASN A 145 -7.54 21.91 29.46
N GLU A 146 -7.42 22.45 30.67
CA GLU A 146 -8.35 22.19 31.78
C GLU A 146 -9.68 22.96 31.70
N THR A 147 -9.78 23.97 30.84
CA THR A 147 -10.97 24.85 30.78
C THR A 147 -12.03 24.33 29.80
N ASN A 148 -13.29 24.34 30.25
CA ASN A 148 -14.46 24.08 29.41
C ASN A 148 -15.00 25.39 28.81
N ALA A 149 -15.14 25.43 27.50
CA ALA A 149 -15.64 26.60 26.80
C ALA A 149 -16.43 26.23 25.55
N SER A 150 -17.36 27.08 25.15
CA SER A 150 -18.10 26.94 23.91
C SER A 150 -18.16 28.26 23.18
N LEU A 151 -17.90 28.25 21.89
CA LEU A 151 -18.12 29.37 20.98
C LEU A 151 -19.16 28.96 19.96
N ALA A 152 -20.21 29.75 19.80
CA ALA A 152 -21.18 29.63 18.73
C ALA A 152 -21.12 30.86 17.83
N LEU A 153 -20.88 30.64 16.53
CA LEU A 153 -20.96 31.65 15.49
C LEU A 153 -22.32 31.55 14.82
N HIS A 154 -23.10 32.61 14.94
CA HIS A 154 -24.42 32.76 14.33
C HIS A 154 -24.25 33.55 13.03
N LEU A 155 -24.55 32.89 11.92
CA LEU A 155 -24.49 33.45 10.56
C LEU A 155 -25.91 33.83 10.10
N PRO A 156 -26.05 34.81 9.20
CA PRO A 156 -27.35 35.21 8.71
C PRO A 156 -28.04 34.04 7.97
N PRO A 157 -29.35 33.83 8.15
CA PRO A 157 -30.05 32.74 7.48
C PRO A 157 -30.25 33.05 5.99
N LYS A 158 -30.20 32.01 5.15
CA LYS A 158 -30.57 32.09 3.72
C LYS A 158 -32.07 32.38 3.55
N ASP A 159 -32.89 31.75 4.39
CA ASP A 159 -34.31 32.00 4.51
C ASP A 159 -34.63 32.35 5.98
N PRO A 160 -35.04 33.59 6.29
CA PRO A 160 -35.40 34.02 7.65
C PRO A 160 -36.55 33.23 8.29
N SER A 161 -37.32 32.47 7.51
CA SER A 161 -38.38 31.60 8.00
C SER A 161 -37.90 30.24 8.52
N ILE A 162 -36.66 29.85 8.16
CA ILE A 162 -36.00 28.62 8.61
C ILE A 162 -34.91 29.02 9.60
N LEU A 163 -35.21 28.91 10.90
CA LEU A 163 -34.26 29.19 11.98
C LEU A 163 -33.78 27.88 12.59
N TYR A 164 -32.47 27.63 12.52
CA TYR A 164 -31.86 26.56 13.29
C TYR A 164 -31.72 27.00 14.74
N ILE A 165 -32.10 26.15 15.68
CA ILE A 165 -31.86 26.37 17.11
C ILE A 165 -30.42 25.91 17.38
N SER A 166 -29.59 26.82 17.90
CA SER A 166 -28.24 26.49 18.34
C SER A 166 -28.33 25.54 19.54
N ASP A 167 -27.90 24.30 19.34
CA ASP A 167 -27.76 23.27 20.37
C ASP A 167 -26.30 22.83 20.40
N LEU A 168 -25.66 23.09 21.55
CA LEU A 168 -24.25 22.79 21.80
C LEU A 168 -24.06 21.46 22.54
N SER A 169 -25.11 20.68 22.76
CA SER A 169 -25.05 19.38 23.42
C SER A 169 -24.56 18.19 22.57
N PRO A 170 -24.75 18.16 21.23
CA PRO A 170 -24.34 17.01 20.42
C PRO A 170 -22.82 16.81 20.39
N ARG A 171 -22.36 15.55 20.33
CA ARG A 171 -20.94 15.17 20.31
C ARG A 171 -20.66 14.16 19.22
N VAL A 172 -19.43 14.18 18.68
CA VAL A 172 -18.95 13.08 17.85
C VAL A 172 -18.87 11.84 18.72
N GLN A 173 -19.47 10.75 18.25
CA GLN A 173 -19.46 9.47 18.96
C GLN A 173 -18.02 8.94 19.10
N ALA A 174 -17.79 8.12 20.11
CA ALA A 174 -16.51 7.45 20.26
C ALA A 174 -16.26 6.54 19.05
N ARG A 175 -15.02 6.52 18.56
CA ARG A 175 -14.58 5.64 17.48
C ARG A 175 -14.91 4.18 17.83
N PRO A 176 -15.57 3.42 16.92
CA PRO A 176 -15.85 2.02 17.17
C PRO A 176 -14.56 1.20 17.15
N ALA A 177 -14.51 0.14 17.96
CA ALA A 177 -13.47 -0.87 17.83
C ALA A 177 -13.82 -1.78 16.64
N TYR A 178 -12.91 -1.90 15.68
CA TYR A 178 -13.06 -2.79 14.53
C TYR A 178 -11.68 -3.31 14.07
N GLU A 179 -11.69 -4.38 13.29
CA GLU A 179 -10.51 -4.91 12.62
C GLU A 179 -10.55 -4.47 11.15
N PRO A 180 -9.51 -3.77 10.65
CA PRO A 180 -9.52 -3.25 9.29
C PRO A 180 -9.47 -4.39 8.27
N VAL A 181 -10.35 -4.32 7.28
CA VAL A 181 -10.42 -5.27 6.16
C VAL A 181 -9.40 -4.89 5.09
N ASN A 182 -9.16 -3.59 4.90
CA ASN A 182 -8.10 -3.08 4.04
C ASN A 182 -7.09 -2.33 4.88
N TYR A 183 -5.80 -2.56 4.65
CA TYR A 183 -4.77 -1.72 5.24
C TYR A 183 -3.61 -1.44 4.31
N LEU A 184 -3.03 -0.26 4.48
CA LEU A 184 -1.77 0.15 3.88
C LEU A 184 -0.85 0.63 4.99
N ARG A 185 0.31 0.00 5.14
CA ARG A 185 1.35 0.43 6.08
C ARG A 185 2.60 0.81 5.32
N VAL A 186 3.07 2.03 5.55
CA VAL A 186 4.32 2.54 4.96
C VAL A 186 5.18 3.11 6.07
N GLU A 187 6.45 2.72 6.07
CA GLU A 187 7.42 3.23 7.03
C GLU A 187 8.55 3.96 6.30
N ALA A 188 9.16 4.95 6.93
CA ALA A 188 10.29 5.68 6.37
C ALA A 188 11.32 6.01 7.44
N THR A 189 12.59 6.08 7.05
CA THR A 189 13.67 6.53 7.93
C THR A 189 14.30 7.80 7.38
N MET A 190 14.45 8.79 8.26
CA MET A 190 15.06 10.09 7.99
C MET A 190 16.22 10.32 8.96
N SER A 191 17.30 10.95 8.48
CA SER A 191 18.44 11.28 9.34
C SER A 191 18.10 12.39 10.33
N PRO A 192 18.85 12.54 11.43
CA PRO A 192 18.69 13.66 12.37
C PRO A 192 18.92 15.06 11.74
N GLN A 193 19.44 15.11 10.51
CA GLN A 193 19.61 16.34 9.72
C GLN A 193 18.49 16.56 8.70
N GLY A 194 17.45 15.72 8.71
CA GLY A 194 16.29 15.87 7.83
C GLY A 194 16.45 15.24 6.45
N LYS A 195 17.51 14.45 6.22
CA LYS A 195 17.71 13.75 4.93
C LYS A 195 16.87 12.46 4.93
N LEU A 196 15.99 12.28 3.96
CA LEU A 196 15.31 11.00 3.74
C LEU A 196 16.36 9.93 3.38
N LEU A 197 16.44 8.87 4.17
CA LEU A 197 17.38 7.76 3.96
C LEU A 197 16.68 6.62 3.23
N THR A 198 15.53 6.20 3.76
CA THR A 198 14.79 5.06 3.24
C THR A 198 13.27 5.23 3.34
N VAL A 199 12.54 4.55 2.47
CA VAL A 199 11.08 4.39 2.51
C VAL A 199 10.75 2.93 2.21
N GLY A 200 10.04 2.25 3.11
CA GLY A 200 9.65 0.85 2.93
C GLY A 200 10.86 -0.09 2.83
N GLY A 201 11.97 0.26 3.49
CA GLY A 201 13.25 -0.43 3.40
C GLY A 201 14.08 -0.10 2.14
N MET A 202 13.58 0.74 1.23
CA MET A 202 14.29 1.18 -0.01
C MET A 202 15.07 2.44 0.22
N ALA A 203 16.29 2.54 -0.32
CA ALA A 203 17.00 3.82 -0.33
C ALA A 203 16.18 4.86 -1.09
N ALA A 204 16.09 6.07 -0.54
CA ALA A 204 15.32 7.16 -1.16
C ALA A 204 15.80 7.43 -2.60
N GLU A 205 17.12 7.32 -2.83
CA GLU A 205 17.71 7.48 -4.15
C GLU A 205 17.25 6.41 -5.17
N GLU A 206 17.00 5.17 -4.73
CA GLU A 206 16.55 4.06 -5.60
C GLU A 206 15.10 4.23 -6.04
N LEU A 207 14.28 4.85 -5.19
CA LEU A 207 12.90 5.24 -5.51
C LEU A 207 12.81 6.50 -6.38
N GLY A 208 13.94 7.12 -6.72
CA GLY A 208 13.96 8.43 -7.36
C GLY A 208 13.42 9.56 -6.45
N LEU A 209 13.30 9.31 -5.15
CA LEU A 209 12.88 10.27 -4.14
C LEU A 209 14.08 11.10 -3.69
N VAL A 210 14.58 11.95 -4.58
CA VAL A 210 15.61 12.94 -4.23
C VAL A 210 14.90 14.15 -3.64
N MET A 211 14.70 14.11 -2.33
CA MET A 211 14.13 15.22 -1.57
C MET A 211 15.25 16.04 -0.92
N ASP A 212 15.11 17.37 -0.93
CA ASP A 212 15.94 18.24 -0.11
C ASP A 212 15.71 17.95 1.38
N ALA A 213 16.71 18.25 2.21
CA ALA A 213 16.60 18.04 3.65
C ALA A 213 15.40 18.82 4.22
N VAL A 214 14.52 18.11 4.91
CA VAL A 214 13.36 18.71 5.59
C VAL A 214 13.83 19.30 6.91
N ASP A 215 13.36 20.50 7.26
CA ASP A 215 13.63 21.06 8.58
C ASP A 215 12.89 20.27 9.66
N ILE A 216 13.63 19.46 10.41
CA ILE A 216 13.13 18.64 11.51
C ILE A 216 13.60 19.16 12.87
N SER A 217 14.07 20.41 12.93
CA SER A 217 14.57 21.02 14.16
C SER A 217 13.55 20.98 15.29
N VAL A 218 12.26 21.21 14.99
CA VAL A 218 11.17 21.13 15.96
C VAL A 218 11.00 19.69 16.48
N LEU A 219 11.04 18.69 15.60
CA LEU A 219 10.93 17.28 16.02
C LEU A 219 12.10 16.88 16.93
N ASN A 220 13.32 17.28 16.56
CA ASN A 220 14.53 17.05 17.35
C ASN A 220 14.47 17.77 18.72
N GLN A 221 13.97 19.01 18.76
CA GLN A 221 13.81 19.79 20.00
C GLN A 221 12.79 19.16 20.93
N LEU A 222 11.72 18.58 20.37
CA LEU A 222 10.70 17.84 21.10
C LEU A 222 11.13 16.41 21.47
N GLY A 223 12.35 16.00 21.11
CA GLY A 223 12.86 14.65 21.38
C GLY A 223 12.11 13.54 20.63
N ILE A 224 11.45 13.88 19.52
CA ILE A 224 10.72 12.93 18.69
C ILE A 224 11.73 12.11 17.89
N THR A 225 11.70 10.79 18.08
CA THR A 225 12.51 9.80 17.35
C THR A 225 11.67 8.91 16.45
N GLN A 226 10.36 8.88 16.68
CA GLN A 226 9.36 8.19 15.88
C GLN A 226 8.08 9.01 15.87
N LEU A 227 7.49 9.17 14.69
CA LEU A 227 6.17 9.76 14.47
C LEU A 227 5.31 8.76 13.72
N ASP A 228 4.16 8.40 14.28
CA ASP A 228 3.19 7.49 13.68
C ASP A 228 1.90 8.25 13.37
N ILE A 229 1.35 8.01 12.19
CA ILE A 229 0.08 8.59 11.73
C ILE A 229 -0.81 7.43 11.31
N ASP A 230 -1.93 7.28 12.00
CA ASP A 230 -2.97 6.29 11.72
C ASP A 230 -4.21 7.01 11.20
N LEU A 231 -4.70 6.61 10.03
CA LEU A 231 -5.86 7.19 9.35
C LEU A 231 -6.91 6.12 9.09
N ASP A 232 -8.18 6.45 9.30
CA ASP A 232 -9.31 5.62 8.88
C ASP A 232 -10.59 6.43 8.62
N ALA A 233 -11.71 5.75 8.39
CA ALA A 233 -13.03 6.37 8.20
C ALA A 233 -13.46 7.28 9.35
N PHE A 234 -12.99 7.01 10.56
CA PHE A 234 -13.37 7.71 11.78
C PHE A 234 -12.37 8.80 12.15
N GLY A 235 -11.28 8.97 11.41
CA GLY A 235 -10.39 10.12 11.49
C GLY A 235 -8.91 9.78 11.55
N ALA A 236 -8.17 10.45 12.43
CA ALA A 236 -6.72 10.38 12.47
C ALA A 236 -6.18 10.29 13.90
N ILE A 237 -5.13 9.51 14.11
CA ILE A 237 -4.33 9.50 15.34
C ILE A 237 -2.89 9.82 14.96
N ILE A 238 -2.27 10.73 15.70
CA ILE A 238 -0.85 11.05 15.60
C ILE A 238 -0.20 10.69 16.92
N SER A 239 0.79 9.81 16.86
CA SER A 239 1.59 9.39 18.00
C SER A 239 3.04 9.79 17.81
N ALA A 240 3.72 10.19 18.88
CA ALA A 240 5.15 10.41 18.89
C ALA A 240 5.80 9.54 19.96
N ASN A 241 6.87 8.83 19.60
CA ASN A 241 7.59 7.91 20.48
C ASN A 241 6.66 6.86 21.16
N GLY A 242 5.64 6.39 20.45
CA GLY A 242 4.66 5.43 20.98
C GLY A 242 3.63 6.00 21.97
N GLN A 243 3.59 7.33 22.15
CA GLN A 243 2.54 8.00 22.91
C GLN A 243 1.61 8.75 21.95
N GLU A 244 0.32 8.55 22.09
CA GLU A 244 -0.68 9.34 21.36
C GLU A 244 -0.55 10.81 21.77
N TRP A 245 -0.50 11.70 20.79
CA TRP A 245 -0.40 13.14 20.99
C TRP A 245 -1.67 13.86 20.56
N LEU A 246 -2.24 13.44 19.44
CA LEU A 246 -3.41 14.06 18.84
C LEU A 246 -4.34 13.00 18.30
N GLN A 247 -5.62 13.13 18.60
CA GLN A 247 -6.69 12.34 18.00
C GLN A 247 -7.72 13.26 17.36
N LEU A 248 -7.99 13.04 16.08
CA LEU A 248 -9.07 13.66 15.34
C LEU A 248 -10.14 12.60 15.10
N ASP A 249 -11.27 12.71 15.76
CA ASP A 249 -12.47 11.93 15.46
C ASP A 249 -13.33 12.68 14.43
N ILE A 250 -13.87 11.95 13.47
CA ILE A 250 -14.70 12.46 12.39
C ILE A 250 -16.04 11.73 12.40
N ASN A 251 -17.12 12.48 12.22
CA ASN A 251 -18.43 11.91 11.95
C ASN A 251 -18.52 11.55 10.46
N SER A 252 -18.20 10.30 10.13
CA SER A 252 -18.21 9.76 8.76
C SER A 252 -19.58 9.93 8.10
N ASP A 253 -20.66 9.64 8.82
CA ASP A 253 -22.03 9.74 8.31
C ASP A 253 -22.35 11.18 7.88
N TYR A 254 -21.97 12.16 8.71
CA TYR A 254 -22.13 13.57 8.36
C TYR A 254 -21.34 13.95 7.10
N LEU A 255 -20.09 13.48 6.97
CA LEU A 255 -19.28 13.78 5.78
C LEU A 255 -19.89 13.19 4.50
N ILE A 256 -20.41 11.97 4.57
CA ILE A 256 -21.05 11.29 3.44
C ILE A 256 -22.35 12.03 3.06
N ASP A 257 -23.24 12.27 4.04
CA ASP A 257 -24.53 12.95 3.82
C ASP A 257 -24.38 14.40 3.30
N ASN A 258 -23.22 15.03 3.53
CA ASN A 258 -22.95 16.41 3.15
C ASN A 258 -21.78 16.57 2.17
N ALA A 259 -21.36 15.50 1.48
CA ALA A 259 -20.17 15.50 0.62
C ALA A 259 -20.20 16.60 -0.46
N ASP A 260 -21.36 16.80 -1.11
CA ASP A 260 -21.53 17.84 -2.14
C ASP A 260 -21.42 19.25 -1.57
N THR A 261 -22.03 19.49 -0.41
CA THR A 261 -21.95 20.77 0.31
C THR A 261 -20.50 21.06 0.70
N LEU A 262 -19.78 20.05 1.21
CA LEU A 262 -18.37 20.17 1.60
C LEU A 262 -17.47 20.40 0.38
N ALA A 263 -17.70 19.69 -0.72
CA ALA A 263 -16.99 19.91 -1.99
C ALA A 263 -17.19 21.35 -2.49
N ASN A 264 -18.43 21.84 -2.49
CA ASN A 264 -18.75 23.23 -2.86
C ASN A 264 -18.05 24.25 -1.95
N LEU A 265 -18.00 24.01 -0.63
CA LEU A 265 -17.28 24.87 0.32
C LEU A 265 -15.76 24.91 0.06
N LEU A 266 -15.20 23.80 -0.41
CA LEU A 266 -13.79 23.65 -0.77
C LEU A 266 -13.48 24.07 -2.21
N ALA A 267 -14.50 24.51 -2.97
CA ALA A 267 -14.39 24.81 -4.40
C ALA A 267 -13.88 23.61 -5.24
N MET A 268 -14.26 22.40 -4.82
CA MET A 268 -14.00 21.15 -5.52
C MET A 268 -15.24 20.78 -6.33
N GLN A 269 -15.06 20.28 -7.55
CA GLN A 269 -16.17 19.69 -8.29
C GLN A 269 -16.50 18.34 -7.66
N PRO A 270 -17.75 18.12 -7.19
CA PRO A 270 -18.18 16.80 -6.75
C PRO A 270 -18.01 15.81 -7.90
N ASN A 271 -17.48 14.63 -7.58
CA ASN A 271 -17.40 13.53 -8.53
C ASN A 271 -18.16 12.35 -7.92
N GLU A 272 -19.37 12.10 -8.41
CA GLU A 272 -20.25 11.03 -7.92
C GLU A 272 -19.56 9.65 -7.93
N GLN A 273 -18.67 9.39 -8.90
CA GLN A 273 -17.93 8.13 -8.97
C GLN A 273 -16.89 8.00 -7.85
N ILE A 274 -16.20 9.09 -7.53
CA ILE A 274 -15.23 9.12 -6.42
C ILE A 274 -15.96 9.04 -5.08
N ASN A 275 -17.08 9.75 -4.93
CA ASN A 275 -17.87 9.71 -3.71
C ASN A 275 -18.41 8.29 -3.43
N GLY A 276 -18.98 7.62 -4.44
CA GLY A 276 -19.43 6.23 -4.28
C GLY A 276 -18.30 5.25 -3.98
N LEU A 277 -17.11 5.47 -4.55
CA LEU A 277 -15.92 4.69 -4.19
C LEU A 277 -15.54 4.93 -2.73
N ILE A 278 -15.46 6.19 -2.30
CA ILE A 278 -15.15 6.60 -0.93
C ILE A 278 -16.15 5.95 0.04
N GLU A 279 -17.46 6.02 -0.20
CA GLU A 279 -18.48 5.36 0.63
C GLU A 279 -18.23 3.85 0.76
N THR A 280 -17.83 3.19 -0.33
CA THR A 280 -17.58 1.75 -0.33
C THR A 280 -16.19 1.40 0.26
N TRP A 281 -15.25 2.35 0.28
CA TRP A 281 -13.84 2.13 0.66
C TRP A 281 -13.44 2.66 2.01
N LEU A 282 -14.06 3.71 2.51
CA LEU A 282 -13.71 4.27 3.82
C LEU A 282 -13.91 3.22 4.91
N ASP A 283 -15.08 2.59 4.93
CA ASP A 283 -15.42 1.64 5.97
C ASP A 283 -14.50 0.41 5.93
N GLY A 284 -13.78 0.19 7.03
CA GLY A 284 -12.83 -0.91 7.17
C GLY A 284 -11.47 -0.68 6.51
N THR A 285 -11.17 0.53 6.01
CA THR A 285 -9.82 0.88 5.52
C THR A 285 -9.02 1.62 6.56
N HIS A 286 -7.78 1.16 6.78
CA HIS A 286 -6.84 1.76 7.70
C HIS A 286 -5.50 2.04 7.00
N ILE A 287 -5.01 3.27 7.05
CA ILE A 287 -3.72 3.66 6.49
C ILE A 287 -2.83 4.08 7.64
N SER A 288 -1.66 3.45 7.75
CA SER A 288 -0.65 3.83 8.73
C SER A 288 0.65 4.25 8.07
N ALA A 289 1.22 5.34 8.56
CA ALA A 289 2.48 5.89 8.12
C ALA A 289 3.38 6.16 9.32
N SER A 290 4.58 5.59 9.34
CA SER A 290 5.57 5.80 10.41
C SER A 290 6.84 6.42 9.88
N VAL A 291 7.37 7.43 10.58
CA VAL A 291 8.63 8.09 10.27
C VAL A 291 9.57 7.95 11.44
N TYR A 292 10.71 7.29 11.22
CA TYR A 292 11.79 7.16 12.19
C TYR A 292 12.87 8.21 11.94
N ILE A 293 13.36 8.85 13.01
CA ILE A 293 14.50 9.75 12.96
C ILE A 293 15.72 9.00 13.49
N ALA A 294 16.60 8.55 12.58
CA ALA A 294 17.76 7.71 12.89
C ALA A 294 18.87 7.82 11.83
N ASP A 295 20.11 7.51 12.22
CA ASP A 295 21.26 7.51 11.31
C ASP A 295 21.33 6.29 10.37
N ALA A 296 20.48 5.28 10.60
CA ALA A 296 20.39 4.06 9.81
C ALA A 296 18.93 3.64 9.63
N SER A 297 18.63 2.92 8.55
CA SER A 297 17.30 2.41 8.25
C SER A 297 16.73 1.58 9.39
N ARG A 298 15.48 1.87 9.75
CA ARG A 298 14.68 1.14 10.76
C ARG A 298 13.31 0.72 10.23
N ASP A 299 12.95 1.19 9.04
CA ASP A 299 11.68 0.96 8.37
C ASP A 299 11.59 -0.45 7.78
N ALA A 300 10.42 -1.07 7.98
CA ALA A 300 10.08 -2.36 7.38
C ALA A 300 9.59 -2.20 5.92
N PRO A 301 9.56 -3.30 5.13
CA PRO A 301 8.87 -3.31 3.84
C PRO A 301 7.40 -2.85 3.97
N PRO A 302 6.83 -2.22 2.94
CA PRO A 302 5.43 -1.80 2.97
C PRO A 302 4.51 -3.03 3.01
N ALA A 303 3.44 -2.94 3.81
CA ALA A 303 2.44 -3.99 3.92
C ALA A 303 1.10 -3.51 3.34
N ILE A 304 0.50 -4.31 2.46
CA ILE A 304 -0.73 -3.95 1.75
C ILE A 304 -1.72 -5.11 1.81
N ASN A 305 -2.86 -4.91 2.44
CA ASN A 305 -3.97 -5.84 2.39
C ASN A 305 -5.19 -5.15 1.80
N ILE A 306 -5.77 -5.76 0.78
CA ILE A 306 -7.08 -5.39 0.26
C ILE A 306 -7.97 -6.61 0.47
N GLY A 307 -8.71 -6.63 1.58
CA GLY A 307 -9.56 -7.74 1.97
C GLY A 307 -10.82 -7.92 1.12
N ARG A 308 -11.01 -7.07 0.10
CA ARG A 308 -12.05 -7.22 -0.91
C ARG A 308 -11.48 -7.33 -2.32
N PRO A 309 -12.23 -7.91 -3.26
CA PRO A 309 -11.81 -7.97 -4.65
C PRO A 309 -11.81 -6.59 -5.30
N LEU A 310 -10.73 -6.26 -6.01
CA LEU A 310 -10.67 -5.16 -6.96
C LEU A 310 -11.30 -5.56 -8.29
N MET A 311 -12.24 -4.77 -8.79
CA MET A 311 -12.84 -4.98 -10.10
C MET A 311 -12.17 -4.13 -11.16
N VAL A 312 -11.63 -4.79 -12.18
CA VAL A 312 -10.98 -4.19 -13.33
C VAL A 312 -11.83 -4.46 -14.57
N GLU A 313 -12.14 -3.41 -15.30
CA GLU A 313 -12.83 -3.47 -16.59
C GLU A 313 -11.91 -3.02 -17.71
N VAL A 314 -11.90 -3.76 -18.83
CA VAL A 314 -11.25 -3.35 -20.07
C VAL A 314 -12.30 -2.89 -21.07
N GLY A 315 -12.26 -1.60 -21.40
CA GLY A 315 -13.17 -0.95 -22.34
C GLY A 315 -13.06 -1.47 -23.78
N ALA A 316 -14.05 -1.12 -24.60
CA ALA A 316 -14.00 -1.34 -26.05
C ALA A 316 -12.82 -0.60 -26.73
N ASP A 317 -12.39 0.51 -26.13
CA ASP A 317 -11.22 1.33 -26.50
C ASP A 317 -9.90 0.79 -25.93
N ASN A 318 -9.90 -0.41 -25.34
CA ASN A 318 -8.79 -1.01 -24.59
C ASN A 318 -8.36 -0.21 -23.34
N ALA A 319 -9.10 0.83 -22.95
CA ALA A 319 -8.79 1.57 -21.73
C ALA A 319 -9.09 0.70 -20.51
N VAL A 320 -8.21 0.73 -19.52
CA VAL A 320 -8.40 0.01 -18.26
C VAL A 320 -9.12 0.92 -17.28
N ARG A 321 -10.14 0.39 -16.63
CA ARG A 321 -10.86 1.02 -15.52
C ARG A 321 -10.73 0.15 -14.29
N VAL A 322 -10.48 0.76 -13.14
CA VAL A 322 -10.43 0.08 -11.85
C VAL A 322 -11.57 0.67 -11.01
N GLU A 323 -12.48 -0.18 -10.54
CA GLU A 323 -13.69 0.24 -9.82
C GLU A 323 -14.49 1.32 -10.57
N GLY A 324 -14.58 1.18 -11.91
CA GLY A 324 -15.25 2.14 -12.78
C GLY A 324 -14.46 3.41 -13.09
N MET A 325 -13.32 3.65 -12.44
CA MET A 325 -12.47 4.82 -12.70
C MET A 325 -11.44 4.53 -13.80
N PRO A 326 -11.31 5.37 -14.83
CA PRO A 326 -10.27 5.21 -15.84
C PRO A 326 -8.90 5.42 -15.21
N ILE A 327 -8.00 4.46 -15.44
CA ILE A 327 -6.57 4.64 -15.17
C ILE A 327 -5.87 5.01 -16.48
N ASN A 328 -4.74 5.70 -16.40
CA ASN A 328 -3.94 6.09 -17.58
C ASN A 328 -3.19 4.89 -18.18
N THR A 329 -3.91 3.82 -18.48
CA THR A 329 -3.39 2.58 -19.04
C THR A 329 -4.34 2.10 -20.13
N VAL A 330 -3.79 1.91 -21.32
CA VAL A 330 -4.49 1.35 -22.48
C VAL A 330 -3.75 0.08 -22.84
N LEU A 331 -4.47 -1.04 -22.89
CA LEU A 331 -3.89 -2.31 -23.31
C LEU A 331 -3.63 -2.30 -24.81
N ASP A 332 -2.56 -2.95 -25.24
CA ASP A 332 -2.34 -3.21 -26.66
C ASP A 332 -3.40 -4.18 -27.21
N ASP A 333 -3.60 -4.17 -28.53
CA ASP A 333 -4.64 -4.96 -29.19
C ASP A 333 -4.47 -6.47 -28.97
N GLN A 334 -3.25 -6.98 -28.80
CA GLN A 334 -3.01 -8.40 -28.57
C GLN A 334 -3.45 -8.80 -27.17
N THR A 335 -3.06 -8.02 -26.15
CA THR A 335 -3.43 -8.26 -24.75
C THR A 335 -4.94 -8.09 -24.55
N ALA A 336 -5.54 -7.03 -25.10
CA ALA A 336 -6.98 -6.80 -25.02
C ALA A 336 -7.76 -7.88 -25.81
N GLY A 337 -7.27 -8.30 -26.98
CA GLY A 337 -7.84 -9.39 -27.76
C GLY A 337 -7.78 -10.74 -27.05
N LEU A 338 -6.71 -11.01 -26.32
CA LEU A 338 -6.60 -12.18 -25.45
C LEU A 338 -7.64 -12.14 -24.35
N LEU A 339 -7.74 -11.05 -23.59
CA LEU A 339 -8.73 -10.91 -22.51
C LEU A 339 -10.16 -11.08 -23.02
N ARG A 340 -10.50 -10.52 -24.18
CA ARG A 340 -11.81 -10.73 -24.84
C ARG A 340 -12.05 -12.18 -25.24
N THR A 341 -11.01 -12.89 -25.66
CA THR A 341 -11.10 -14.34 -25.94
C THR A 341 -11.33 -15.15 -24.67
N LEU A 342 -10.72 -14.74 -23.56
CA LEU A 342 -10.90 -15.36 -22.25
C LEU A 342 -12.30 -15.07 -21.69
N GLY A 343 -12.81 -13.86 -21.92
CA GLY A 343 -14.09 -13.34 -21.42
C GLY A 343 -13.93 -12.66 -20.07
N SER A 344 -13.39 -13.38 -19.10
CA SER A 344 -13.08 -12.89 -17.75
C SER A 344 -11.79 -13.54 -17.24
N ALA A 345 -11.15 -12.90 -16.27
CA ALA A 345 -10.03 -13.47 -15.53
C ALA A 345 -10.11 -13.03 -14.07
N ALA A 346 -9.58 -13.81 -13.16
CA ALA A 346 -9.37 -13.37 -11.79
C ALA A 346 -8.05 -13.90 -11.27
N LEU A 347 -7.46 -13.17 -10.32
CA LEU A 347 -6.25 -13.56 -9.64
C LEU A 347 -6.37 -13.25 -8.16
N THR A 348 -5.69 -14.04 -7.34
CA THR A 348 -5.41 -13.67 -5.96
C THR A 348 -3.97 -13.97 -5.63
N TRP A 349 -3.34 -13.02 -4.95
CA TRP A 349 -2.05 -13.17 -4.31
C TRP A 349 -2.27 -13.36 -2.81
N ASP A 350 -1.74 -14.46 -2.29
CA ASP A 350 -1.68 -14.79 -0.86
C ASP A 350 -0.21 -14.74 -0.44
N GLY A 351 0.21 -13.62 0.16
CA GLY A 351 1.58 -13.38 0.58
C GLY A 351 2.06 -14.35 1.66
N ALA A 352 1.20 -14.68 2.62
CA ALA A 352 1.54 -15.57 3.74
C ALA A 352 1.98 -16.96 3.25
N ASN A 353 1.35 -17.45 2.18
CA ASN A 353 1.71 -18.72 1.54
C ASN A 353 2.56 -18.54 0.27
N ARG A 354 2.84 -17.30 -0.16
CA ARG A 354 3.53 -16.95 -1.42
C ARG A 354 2.88 -17.60 -2.65
N GLN A 355 1.56 -17.54 -2.71
CA GLN A 355 0.75 -18.20 -3.73
C GLN A 355 0.02 -17.20 -4.63
N LEU A 356 0.16 -17.38 -5.95
CA LEU A 356 -0.65 -16.70 -6.96
C LEU A 356 -1.63 -17.72 -7.56
N ARG A 357 -2.91 -17.56 -7.26
CA ARG A 357 -4.00 -18.37 -7.82
C ARG A 357 -4.69 -17.61 -8.95
N LEU A 358 -5.05 -18.32 -10.01
CA LEU A 358 -5.54 -17.75 -11.26
C LEU A 358 -6.80 -18.46 -11.73
N VAL A 359 -7.74 -17.68 -12.27
CA VAL A 359 -8.95 -18.14 -12.95
C VAL A 359 -9.02 -17.44 -14.29
N ALA A 360 -9.33 -18.16 -15.35
CA ALA A 360 -9.54 -17.59 -16.69
C ALA A 360 -10.77 -18.22 -17.35
N GLY A 361 -11.66 -17.39 -17.89
CA GLY A 361 -12.91 -17.83 -18.50
C GLY A 361 -13.74 -18.74 -17.60
N ASP A 362 -13.86 -18.37 -16.32
CA ASP A 362 -14.52 -19.15 -15.26
C ASP A 362 -13.99 -20.58 -15.08
N THR A 363 -12.70 -20.80 -15.39
CA THR A 363 -12.00 -22.06 -15.10
C THR A 363 -10.78 -21.81 -14.22
N GLN A 364 -10.63 -22.61 -13.18
CA GLN A 364 -9.47 -22.61 -12.29
C GLN A 364 -8.21 -23.10 -13.02
N LEU A 365 -7.11 -22.39 -12.88
CA LEU A 365 -5.82 -22.71 -13.47
C LEU A 365 -4.84 -23.23 -12.41
N PRO A 366 -3.72 -23.85 -12.82
CA PRO A 366 -2.61 -24.12 -11.92
C PRO A 366 -2.17 -22.85 -11.19
N TYR A 367 -1.79 -22.97 -9.92
CA TYR A 367 -1.32 -21.83 -9.13
C TYR A 367 0.20 -21.82 -9.03
N LEU A 368 0.78 -20.63 -8.93
CA LEU A 368 2.21 -20.45 -8.69
C LEU A 368 2.45 -20.38 -7.17
N GLU A 369 3.46 -21.10 -6.70
CA GLU A 369 3.96 -21.10 -5.33
C GLU A 369 5.45 -20.80 -5.37
N MET A 370 5.94 -19.93 -4.50
CA MET A 370 7.36 -19.56 -4.45
C MET A 370 7.92 -19.77 -3.05
N ASP A 371 9.11 -20.36 -2.96
CA ASP A 371 9.86 -20.43 -1.71
C ASP A 371 10.37 -19.02 -1.34
N GLU A 372 10.65 -18.82 -0.06
CA GLU A 372 11.34 -17.64 0.43
C GLU A 372 12.76 -17.50 -0.12
N GLY A 373 13.10 -16.31 -0.58
CA GLY A 373 14.34 -15.94 -1.25
C GLY A 373 14.39 -16.31 -2.74
N PHE A 374 13.31 -16.84 -3.34
CA PHE A 374 13.37 -17.29 -4.74
C PHE A 374 13.55 -16.12 -5.73
N LEU A 375 12.82 -15.01 -5.58
CA LEU A 375 12.94 -13.87 -6.51
C LEU A 375 14.29 -13.18 -6.35
N GLN A 376 14.79 -13.08 -5.11
CA GLN A 376 16.15 -12.62 -4.83
C GLN A 376 17.21 -13.53 -5.49
N THR A 377 17.05 -14.84 -5.39
CA THR A 377 17.96 -15.80 -6.02
C THR A 377 17.91 -15.69 -7.55
N LEU A 378 16.72 -15.60 -8.13
CA LEU A 378 16.54 -15.42 -9.57
C LEU A 378 17.23 -14.14 -10.06
N ASN A 379 17.07 -13.04 -9.31
CA ASN A 379 17.68 -11.77 -9.66
C ASN A 379 19.21 -11.82 -9.65
N THR A 380 19.78 -12.30 -8.56
CA THR A 380 21.24 -12.33 -8.34
C THR A 380 21.92 -13.35 -9.24
N SER A 381 21.30 -14.51 -9.44
CA SER A 381 21.90 -15.63 -10.15
C SER A 381 21.63 -15.65 -11.66
N VAL A 382 20.54 -15.05 -12.14
CA VAL A 382 20.11 -15.13 -13.55
C VAL A 382 19.96 -13.77 -14.21
N LEU A 383 19.31 -12.81 -13.53
CA LEU A 383 18.98 -11.51 -14.13
C LEU A 383 20.07 -10.44 -13.93
N GLY A 384 21.16 -10.77 -13.26
CA GLY A 384 22.32 -9.90 -13.06
C GLY A 384 22.13 -8.80 -12.01
N GLY A 385 21.14 -8.93 -11.12
CA GLY A 385 20.97 -8.04 -9.96
C GLY A 385 20.42 -6.64 -10.28
N ALA A 386 19.97 -6.37 -11.51
CA ALA A 386 19.55 -5.04 -11.94
C ALA A 386 18.12 -4.65 -11.51
N LEU A 387 17.31 -5.62 -11.08
CA LEU A 387 15.92 -5.40 -10.68
C LEU A 387 15.78 -5.50 -9.16
N PRO A 388 14.97 -4.68 -8.47
CA PRO A 388 14.77 -4.75 -7.02
C PRO A 388 13.79 -5.88 -6.64
N LEU A 389 14.08 -7.11 -7.06
CA LEU A 389 13.16 -8.26 -6.90
C LEU A 389 13.13 -8.83 -5.48
N ASP A 390 14.20 -8.66 -4.71
CA ASP A 390 14.24 -8.90 -3.27
C ASP A 390 13.21 -8.05 -2.51
N MET A 391 13.01 -6.81 -2.98
CA MET A 391 12.06 -5.87 -2.38
C MET A 391 10.63 -6.16 -2.80
N ALA A 392 10.44 -6.50 -4.08
CA ALA A 392 9.17 -7.03 -4.57
C ALA A 392 8.75 -8.26 -3.76
N GLU A 393 9.70 -9.14 -3.44
CA GLU A 393 9.45 -10.32 -2.62
C GLU A 393 9.05 -9.97 -1.18
N GLY A 394 9.72 -8.98 -0.56
CA GLY A 394 9.36 -8.47 0.76
C GLY A 394 7.95 -7.86 0.79
N ALA A 395 7.62 -6.98 -0.16
CA ALA A 395 6.30 -6.38 -0.28
C ALA A 395 5.21 -7.43 -0.57
N LEU A 396 5.53 -8.46 -1.36
CA LEU A 396 4.63 -9.57 -1.65
C LEU A 396 4.43 -10.48 -0.43
N GLY A 397 5.40 -10.62 0.47
CA GLY A 397 5.32 -11.51 1.64
C GLY A 397 4.14 -11.22 2.57
N ASP A 398 3.82 -9.94 2.78
CA ASP A 398 2.70 -9.50 3.63
C ASP A 398 1.49 -8.99 2.83
N ALA A 399 1.56 -9.09 1.50
CA ALA A 399 0.49 -8.61 0.63
C ALA A 399 -0.63 -9.64 0.50
N GLN A 400 -1.87 -9.17 0.58
CA GLN A 400 -3.04 -9.94 0.19
C GLN A 400 -3.88 -9.12 -0.78
N LEU A 401 -4.09 -9.68 -1.97
CA LEU A 401 -4.76 -8.98 -3.07
C LEU A 401 -5.66 -9.97 -3.81
N MET A 402 -6.85 -9.51 -4.17
CA MET A 402 -7.74 -10.20 -5.08
C MET A 402 -8.18 -9.23 -6.17
N VAL A 403 -8.10 -9.66 -7.43
CA VAL A 403 -8.48 -8.84 -8.59
C VAL A 403 -9.38 -9.68 -9.51
N GLY A 404 -10.55 -9.15 -9.85
CA GLY A 404 -11.40 -9.63 -10.93
C GLY A 404 -11.25 -8.74 -12.15
N ILE A 405 -11.03 -9.33 -13.31
CA ILE A 405 -10.86 -8.65 -14.61
C ILE A 405 -12.00 -9.08 -15.52
N SER A 406 -12.69 -8.11 -16.11
CA SER A 406 -13.75 -8.32 -17.08
C SER A 406 -13.60 -7.37 -18.27
N VAL A 407 -14.22 -7.72 -19.38
CA VAL A 407 -14.35 -6.82 -20.54
C VAL A 407 -15.68 -6.06 -20.44
N GLU A 408 -15.73 -4.84 -20.96
CA GLU A 408 -16.93 -4.00 -20.96
C GLU A 408 -18.14 -4.77 -21.53
N GLY A 409 -19.23 -4.82 -20.76
CA GLY A 409 -20.46 -5.57 -21.10
C GLY A 409 -20.35 -7.09 -20.96
N GLY A 410 -19.22 -7.62 -20.49
CA GLY A 410 -19.00 -9.04 -20.18
C GLY A 410 -19.48 -9.44 -18.79
N THR A 411 -19.50 -10.76 -18.53
CA THR A 411 -19.82 -11.30 -17.20
C THR A 411 -18.60 -11.14 -16.27
N PRO A 412 -18.78 -10.63 -15.04
CA PRO A 412 -17.71 -10.64 -14.04
C PRO A 412 -17.20 -12.07 -13.76
N PRO A 413 -15.90 -12.25 -13.46
CA PRO A 413 -15.36 -13.56 -13.13
C PRO A 413 -15.98 -14.13 -11.84
N ASN A 414 -16.15 -15.45 -11.79
CA ASN A 414 -16.53 -16.11 -10.54
C ASN A 414 -15.34 -16.21 -9.58
N LEU A 415 -15.24 -15.26 -8.65
CA LEU A 415 -14.15 -15.16 -7.68
C LEU A 415 -14.07 -16.34 -6.71
N ALA A 416 -15.16 -17.05 -6.45
CA ALA A 416 -15.15 -18.23 -5.58
C ALA A 416 -14.29 -19.38 -6.13
N LEU A 417 -13.97 -19.37 -7.42
CA LEU A 417 -13.05 -20.34 -8.02
C LEU A 417 -11.59 -20.12 -7.59
N LEU A 418 -11.25 -18.93 -7.08
CA LEU A 418 -9.91 -18.65 -6.55
C LEU A 418 -9.61 -19.41 -5.25
N ASP A 419 -10.65 -19.87 -4.53
CA ASP A 419 -10.49 -20.66 -3.31
C ASP A 419 -10.12 -22.12 -3.56
N TYR A 420 -10.08 -22.55 -4.82
CA TYR A 420 -9.70 -23.91 -5.18
C TYR A 420 -8.22 -24.18 -4.83
N GLN A 421 -7.99 -25.18 -3.98
CA GLN A 421 -6.65 -25.70 -3.71
C GLN A 421 -6.40 -26.97 -4.51
N THR A 422 -5.31 -26.99 -5.28
CA THR A 422 -4.95 -28.21 -6.02
C THR A 422 -4.54 -29.31 -5.06
N LEU A 423 -4.98 -30.54 -5.35
CA LEU A 423 -4.56 -31.74 -4.64
C LEU A 423 -3.65 -32.57 -5.55
N PRO A 424 -2.34 -32.27 -5.58
CA PRO A 424 -1.43 -32.94 -6.49
C PRO A 424 -1.32 -34.44 -6.18
N THR A 425 -1.27 -35.23 -7.25
CA THR A 425 -1.07 -36.67 -7.19
C THR A 425 0.39 -36.98 -6.88
N ARG A 426 0.67 -37.95 -6.01
CA ARG A 426 2.04 -38.47 -5.82
C ARG A 426 2.49 -39.21 -7.07
N GLY A 427 3.65 -38.85 -7.59
CA GLY A 427 4.29 -39.57 -8.69
C GLY A 427 4.77 -40.96 -8.31
N ALA A 428 4.82 -41.84 -9.30
CA ALA A 428 5.27 -43.22 -9.14
C ALA A 428 6.71 -43.43 -9.63
N VAL A 429 7.18 -42.59 -10.57
CA VAL A 429 8.51 -42.71 -11.21
C VAL A 429 9.08 -41.30 -11.44
N SER A 430 10.39 -41.12 -11.21
CA SER A 430 11.11 -39.86 -11.50
C SER A 430 12.35 -40.14 -12.38
N VAL A 431 12.50 -39.36 -13.44
CA VAL A 431 13.63 -39.40 -14.39
C VAL A 431 14.23 -38.01 -14.48
N VAL A 432 15.22 -37.75 -13.63
CA VAL A 432 15.94 -36.45 -13.57
C VAL A 432 17.43 -36.70 -13.71
N PRO A 433 18.00 -36.62 -14.93
CA PRO A 433 19.44 -36.52 -15.13
C PRO A 433 20.05 -35.36 -14.34
N LYS A 434 21.16 -35.67 -13.65
CA LYS A 434 22.04 -34.69 -13.01
C LYS A 434 23.23 -34.43 -13.91
N LEU A 435 23.33 -33.22 -14.43
CA LEU A 435 24.41 -32.76 -15.29
C LEU A 435 25.38 -31.93 -14.47
N THR A 436 26.66 -32.28 -14.48
CA THR A 436 27.71 -31.43 -13.89
C THR A 436 28.56 -30.85 -15.01
N ILE A 437 28.61 -29.53 -15.10
CA ILE A 437 29.41 -28.80 -16.10
C ILE A 437 30.66 -28.25 -15.41
N ALA A 438 31.82 -28.72 -15.85
CA ALA A 438 33.14 -28.34 -15.38
C ALA A 438 33.97 -27.74 -16.53
N PRO A 439 35.13 -27.13 -16.28
CA PRO A 439 36.02 -26.70 -17.36
C PRO A 439 36.37 -27.89 -18.26
N ASN A 440 36.09 -27.77 -19.55
CA ASN A 440 36.37 -28.80 -20.58
C ASN A 440 35.74 -30.18 -20.35
N SER A 441 34.77 -30.32 -19.43
CA SER A 441 34.19 -31.62 -19.08
C SER A 441 32.73 -31.52 -18.65
N ILE A 442 31.94 -32.53 -19.00
CA ILE A 442 30.52 -32.65 -18.63
C ILE A 442 30.31 -34.06 -18.09
N ALA A 443 29.71 -34.17 -16.91
CA ALA A 443 29.28 -35.44 -16.33
C ALA A 443 27.77 -35.58 -16.31
N VAL A 444 27.28 -36.81 -16.48
CA VAL A 444 25.88 -37.18 -16.31
C VAL A 444 25.80 -38.20 -15.19
N PHE A 445 25.00 -37.95 -14.15
CA PHE A 445 24.93 -38.76 -12.93
C PHE A 445 26.31 -38.97 -12.26
N GLY A 446 27.18 -37.96 -12.32
CA GLY A 446 28.53 -38.01 -11.77
C GLY A 446 29.56 -38.76 -12.64
N GLU A 447 29.16 -39.24 -13.81
CA GLU A 447 30.05 -39.92 -14.76
C GLU A 447 30.45 -38.98 -15.92
N PRO A 448 31.72 -38.58 -16.04
CA PRO A 448 32.22 -37.76 -17.15
C PRO A 448 32.02 -38.41 -18.52
N LEU A 449 31.51 -37.63 -19.46
CA LEU A 449 31.33 -38.06 -20.85
C LEU A 449 32.65 -37.97 -21.63
N PRO A 450 32.92 -38.92 -22.55
CA PRO A 450 34.07 -38.83 -23.44
C PRO A 450 33.81 -37.81 -24.57
N LEU A 451 33.85 -36.52 -24.24
CA LEU A 451 33.46 -35.43 -25.15
C LEU A 451 34.32 -35.37 -26.42
N GLU A 452 35.61 -35.71 -26.35
CA GLU A 452 36.49 -35.80 -27.53
C GLU A 452 35.96 -36.79 -28.59
N LEU A 453 35.44 -37.93 -28.14
CA LEU A 453 34.85 -38.94 -29.03
C LEU A 453 33.49 -38.49 -29.56
N VAL A 454 32.68 -37.82 -28.73
CA VAL A 454 31.42 -37.22 -29.19
C VAL A 454 31.70 -36.25 -30.33
N THR A 455 32.70 -35.36 -30.18
CA THR A 455 33.13 -34.44 -31.23
C THR A 455 33.64 -35.20 -32.47
N GLN A 456 34.46 -36.25 -32.29
CA GLN A 456 34.99 -37.05 -33.39
C GLN A 456 33.90 -37.76 -34.21
N PHE A 457 32.85 -38.29 -33.56
CA PHE A 457 31.81 -39.07 -34.23
C PHE A 457 30.62 -38.23 -34.71
N THR A 458 30.29 -37.13 -34.04
CA THR A 458 29.12 -36.30 -34.36
C THR A 458 29.49 -34.99 -35.06
N GLY A 459 30.76 -34.58 -35.01
CA GLY A 459 31.22 -33.27 -35.47
C GLY A 459 30.79 -32.11 -34.59
N LEU A 460 30.09 -32.37 -33.48
CA LEU A 460 29.57 -31.36 -32.57
C LEU A 460 30.50 -31.16 -31.39
N ASP A 461 31.11 -29.98 -31.32
CA ASP A 461 31.97 -29.59 -30.20
C ASP A 461 31.13 -29.11 -29.01
N VAL A 462 30.75 -30.06 -28.16
CA VAL A 462 29.89 -29.81 -27.00
C VAL A 462 30.55 -28.82 -26.03
N VAL A 463 31.88 -28.87 -25.88
CA VAL A 463 32.62 -28.00 -24.95
C VAL A 463 32.51 -26.54 -25.38
N ASN A 464 32.79 -26.25 -26.65
CA ASN A 464 32.67 -24.89 -27.19
C ASN A 464 31.23 -24.36 -27.20
N VAL A 465 30.22 -25.24 -27.28
CA VAL A 465 28.81 -24.85 -27.18
C VAL A 465 28.41 -24.53 -25.74
N VAL A 466 28.91 -25.26 -24.75
CA VAL A 466 28.49 -25.17 -23.35
C VAL A 466 29.31 -24.15 -22.54
N ASP A 467 30.58 -23.95 -22.87
CA ASP A 467 31.48 -23.04 -22.14
C ASP A 467 31.00 -21.58 -22.04
N PRO A 468 30.41 -20.96 -23.09
CA PRO A 468 29.84 -19.61 -22.96
C PRO A 468 28.74 -19.54 -21.90
N TYR A 469 27.91 -20.57 -21.80
CA TYR A 469 26.85 -20.65 -20.79
C TYR A 469 27.42 -20.95 -19.40
N ARG A 470 28.46 -21.80 -19.30
CA ARG A 470 29.20 -22.02 -18.06
C ARG A 470 29.77 -20.71 -17.53
N GLN A 471 30.48 -19.95 -18.37
CA GLN A 471 31.07 -18.67 -17.97
C GLN A 471 30.02 -17.63 -17.59
N ALA A 472 28.88 -17.60 -18.29
CA ALA A 472 27.80 -16.66 -17.99
C ALA A 472 27.09 -16.96 -16.65
N TYR A 473 26.86 -18.24 -16.33
CA TYR A 473 26.00 -18.64 -15.22
C TYR A 473 26.73 -19.20 -13.99
N SER A 474 27.94 -19.76 -14.13
CA SER A 474 28.67 -20.35 -13.00
C SER A 474 28.99 -19.38 -11.85
N PRO A 475 29.19 -18.06 -12.06
CA PRO A 475 29.43 -17.14 -10.94
C PRO A 475 28.22 -16.97 -10.01
N GLY A 476 27.01 -17.16 -10.52
CA GLY A 476 25.75 -16.92 -9.79
C GLY A 476 24.94 -18.19 -9.51
N ILE A 477 25.14 -19.27 -10.27
CA ILE A 477 24.37 -20.52 -10.18
C ILE A 477 25.30 -21.67 -9.81
N SER A 478 25.12 -22.20 -8.60
CA SER A 478 25.72 -23.47 -8.17
C SER A 478 24.92 -24.67 -8.68
N THR A 479 23.60 -24.56 -8.63
CA THR A 479 22.66 -25.60 -9.05
C THR A 479 21.42 -24.95 -9.65
N ALA A 480 20.94 -25.46 -10.78
CA ALA A 480 19.66 -25.09 -11.36
C ALA A 480 18.94 -26.33 -11.87
N GLY A 481 17.61 -26.33 -11.89
CA GLY A 481 16.86 -27.46 -12.42
C GLY A 481 15.43 -27.12 -12.78
N ILE A 482 14.90 -27.86 -13.74
CA ILE A 482 13.51 -27.76 -14.19
C ILE A 482 12.93 -29.17 -14.15
N TYR A 483 11.78 -29.30 -13.51
CA TYR A 483 11.07 -30.55 -13.28
C TYR A 483 9.63 -30.38 -13.73
N VAL A 484 9.09 -31.36 -14.43
CA VAL A 484 7.69 -31.42 -14.83
C VAL A 484 7.14 -32.78 -14.43
N GLY A 485 6.06 -32.81 -13.67
CA GLY A 485 5.53 -34.05 -13.16
C GLY A 485 4.15 -33.94 -12.52
N PRO A 486 3.79 -34.93 -11.69
CA PRO A 486 2.45 -35.06 -11.12
C PRO A 486 2.06 -33.90 -10.20
N GLU A 487 3.05 -33.27 -9.58
CA GLU A 487 2.86 -32.15 -8.66
C GLU A 487 2.86 -30.79 -9.36
N GLY A 488 3.26 -30.72 -10.63
CA GLY A 488 3.42 -29.44 -11.32
C GLY A 488 4.67 -29.32 -12.17
N LEU A 489 4.97 -28.07 -12.53
CA LEU A 489 6.28 -27.64 -13.01
C LEU A 489 7.04 -27.00 -11.84
N ARG A 490 8.27 -27.44 -11.57
CA ARG A 490 9.15 -26.86 -10.55
C ARG A 490 10.41 -26.33 -11.21
N VAL A 491 10.82 -25.13 -10.85
CA VAL A 491 12.14 -24.57 -11.15
C VAL A 491 12.90 -24.46 -9.84
N THR A 492 14.16 -24.88 -9.82
CA THR A 492 15.07 -24.71 -8.68
C THR A 492 16.31 -23.93 -9.09
N ILE A 493 16.76 -23.01 -8.25
CA ILE A 493 18.01 -22.27 -8.41
C ILE A 493 18.65 -22.15 -7.03
N ASN A 494 19.89 -22.60 -6.88
CA ASN A 494 20.65 -22.56 -5.61
C ASN A 494 19.88 -23.08 -4.38
N GLY A 495 18.97 -24.03 -4.58
CA GLY A 495 18.15 -24.64 -3.52
C GLY A 495 16.82 -23.94 -3.23
N THR A 496 16.56 -22.75 -3.78
CA THR A 496 15.23 -22.11 -3.73
C THR A 496 14.36 -22.58 -4.89
N ASN A 497 13.04 -22.64 -4.72
CA ASN A 497 12.13 -23.16 -5.73
C ASN A 497 10.97 -22.23 -6.06
N ALA A 498 10.52 -22.27 -7.32
CA ALA A 498 9.20 -21.84 -7.73
C ALA A 498 8.45 -23.02 -8.36
N ARG A 499 7.18 -23.19 -8.02
CA ARG A 499 6.34 -24.32 -8.44
C ARG A 499 5.04 -23.81 -9.05
N LEU A 500 4.77 -24.15 -10.30
CA LEU A 500 3.43 -24.10 -10.86
C LEU A 500 2.72 -25.40 -10.53
N ARG A 501 1.85 -25.40 -9.51
CA ARG A 501 1.20 -26.59 -8.97
C ARG A 501 -0.12 -26.86 -9.68
N TRP A 502 -0.33 -28.13 -10.01
CA TRP A 502 -1.54 -28.60 -10.66
C TRP A 502 -2.03 -29.92 -10.10
N ASP A 503 -3.26 -30.23 -10.46
CA ASP A 503 -3.92 -31.53 -10.34
C ASP A 503 -4.56 -31.90 -11.68
N GLY A 504 -5.34 -33.00 -11.72
CA GLY A 504 -6.02 -33.44 -12.93
C GLY A 504 -6.89 -32.35 -13.58
N PRO A 505 -7.84 -31.74 -12.83
CA PRO A 505 -8.68 -30.66 -13.35
C PRO A 505 -7.92 -29.42 -13.82
N THR A 506 -7.04 -28.86 -12.99
CA THR A 506 -6.31 -27.62 -13.33
C THR A 506 -5.33 -27.83 -14.50
N ARG A 507 -4.70 -29.00 -14.60
CA ARG A 507 -3.86 -29.35 -15.76
C ARG A 507 -4.69 -29.43 -17.05
N ALA A 508 -5.86 -30.05 -16.99
CA ALA A 508 -6.77 -30.14 -18.14
C ALA A 508 -7.22 -28.74 -18.59
N ASN A 509 -7.57 -27.87 -17.64
CA ASN A 509 -7.94 -26.48 -17.90
C ASN A 509 -6.79 -25.68 -18.55
N LEU A 510 -5.55 -25.88 -18.09
CA LEU A 510 -4.37 -25.25 -18.70
C LEU A 510 -4.20 -25.66 -20.18
N VAL A 511 -4.36 -26.95 -20.49
CA VAL A 511 -4.30 -27.46 -21.87
C VAL A 511 -5.43 -26.87 -22.71
N ASP A 512 -6.65 -26.84 -22.17
CA ASP A 512 -7.82 -26.29 -22.87
C ASP A 512 -7.68 -24.79 -23.12
N LEU A 513 -7.12 -24.04 -22.17
CA LEU A 513 -6.80 -22.63 -22.30
C LEU A 513 -5.76 -22.41 -23.40
N GLY A 514 -4.63 -23.13 -23.35
CA GLY A 514 -3.57 -23.03 -24.35
C GLY A 514 -4.07 -23.34 -25.76
N MET A 515 -4.93 -24.34 -25.89
CA MET A 515 -5.63 -24.64 -27.13
C MET A 515 -6.58 -23.50 -27.53
N LYS A 516 -7.42 -22.99 -26.63
CA LYS A 516 -8.32 -21.85 -26.94
C LYS A 516 -7.54 -20.66 -27.53
N VAL A 517 -6.43 -20.29 -26.90
CA VAL A 517 -5.56 -19.18 -27.34
C VAL A 517 -4.89 -19.49 -28.68
N ALA A 518 -4.30 -20.68 -28.83
CA ALA A 518 -3.66 -21.10 -30.08
C ALA A 518 -4.65 -21.15 -31.25
N GLY A 519 -5.87 -21.63 -31.02
CA GLY A 519 -6.93 -21.67 -32.03
C GLY A 519 -7.29 -20.28 -32.56
N THR A 520 -7.39 -19.29 -31.67
CA THR A 520 -7.66 -17.89 -32.05
C THR A 520 -6.48 -17.20 -32.72
N GLN A 521 -5.24 -17.43 -32.27
CA GLN A 521 -4.06 -16.77 -32.83
C GLN A 521 -3.61 -17.39 -34.16
N LEU A 522 -3.78 -18.70 -34.33
CA LEU A 522 -3.35 -19.44 -35.52
C LEU A 522 -4.49 -19.65 -36.53
N ASN A 523 -5.68 -19.09 -36.28
CA ASN A 523 -6.86 -19.16 -37.14
C ASN A 523 -7.19 -20.60 -37.60
N LEU A 524 -7.04 -21.56 -36.67
CA LEU A 524 -7.18 -22.98 -36.97
C LEU A 524 -8.67 -23.33 -37.17
N PRO A 525 -9.05 -24.00 -38.27
CA PRO A 525 -10.45 -24.30 -38.53
C PRO A 525 -11.03 -25.24 -37.47
N GLY A 526 -12.17 -24.87 -36.88
CA GLY A 526 -12.93 -25.72 -35.98
C GLY A 526 -13.40 -26.98 -36.71
N GLY A 527 -13.02 -28.17 -36.23
CA GLY A 527 -13.36 -29.45 -36.86
C GLY A 527 -12.73 -30.66 -36.17
N LEU A 528 -12.84 -31.85 -36.77
CA LEU A 528 -12.30 -33.10 -36.22
C LEU A 528 -10.79 -33.04 -35.93
N GLY A 529 -10.01 -32.32 -36.73
CA GLY A 529 -8.58 -32.10 -36.50
C GLY A 529 -8.28 -31.36 -35.20
N TRP A 530 -9.10 -30.38 -34.84
CA TRP A 530 -9.00 -29.65 -33.57
C TRP A 530 -9.24 -30.55 -32.36
N GLN A 531 -10.28 -31.39 -32.44
CA GLN A 531 -10.62 -32.35 -31.38
C GLN A 531 -9.53 -33.41 -31.21
N LEU A 532 -8.92 -33.86 -32.31
CA LEU A 532 -7.79 -34.81 -32.27
C LEU A 532 -6.52 -34.16 -31.69
N SER A 533 -6.18 -32.93 -32.07
CA SER A 533 -5.07 -32.18 -31.47
C SER A 533 -5.29 -31.93 -29.99
N ARG A 534 -6.52 -31.59 -29.58
CA ARG A 534 -6.88 -31.43 -28.16
C ARG A 534 -6.72 -32.75 -27.41
N ALA A 535 -7.27 -33.85 -27.94
CA ALA A 535 -7.13 -35.18 -27.34
C ALA A 535 -5.65 -35.63 -27.24
N ALA A 536 -4.85 -35.34 -28.26
CA ALA A 536 -3.40 -35.63 -28.26
C ALA A 536 -2.66 -34.78 -27.22
N ALA A 537 -2.98 -33.49 -27.08
CA ALA A 537 -2.40 -32.62 -26.06
C ALA A 537 -2.74 -33.09 -24.64
N HIS A 538 -4.00 -33.44 -24.39
CA HIS A 538 -4.42 -34.06 -23.12
C HIS A 538 -3.71 -35.39 -22.86
N GLY A 539 -3.56 -36.23 -23.90
CA GLY A 539 -2.83 -37.49 -23.82
C GLY A 539 -1.35 -37.30 -23.46
N ALA A 540 -0.68 -36.35 -24.10
CA ALA A 540 0.71 -36.02 -23.81
C ALA A 540 0.89 -35.46 -22.39
N PHE A 541 0.02 -34.53 -21.96
CA PHE A 541 0.08 -33.97 -20.61
C PHE A 541 -0.29 -34.98 -19.51
N ASN A 542 -1.10 -35.99 -19.82
CA ASN A 542 -1.40 -37.08 -18.89
C ASN A 542 -0.20 -38.00 -18.60
N LEU A 543 0.86 -38.00 -19.42
CA LEU A 543 2.11 -38.69 -19.07
C LEU A 543 2.71 -38.13 -17.78
N PHE A 544 2.59 -36.81 -17.57
CA PHE A 544 3.03 -36.14 -16.36
C PHE A 544 2.11 -36.38 -15.17
N ALA A 545 0.99 -37.11 -15.31
CA ALA A 545 0.15 -37.48 -14.18
C ALA A 545 0.82 -38.51 -13.26
N PHE A 546 1.80 -39.27 -13.77
CA PHE A 546 2.43 -40.37 -13.03
C PHE A 546 3.95 -40.32 -13.00
N THR A 547 4.57 -39.60 -13.95
CA THR A 547 6.03 -39.55 -14.12
C THR A 547 6.54 -38.13 -13.97
N GLU A 548 7.56 -37.93 -13.15
CA GLU A 548 8.35 -36.70 -13.11
C GLU A 548 9.50 -36.82 -14.11
N VAL A 549 9.68 -35.80 -14.95
CA VAL A 549 10.77 -35.67 -15.90
C VAL A 549 11.42 -34.32 -15.68
N GLY A 550 12.75 -34.27 -15.64
CA GLY A 550 13.44 -33.00 -15.45
C GLY A 550 14.91 -33.07 -15.83
N VAL A 551 15.60 -31.96 -15.55
CA VAL A 551 17.05 -31.85 -15.65
C VAL A 551 17.51 -31.02 -14.45
N GLU A 552 18.58 -31.49 -13.81
CA GLU A 552 19.33 -30.74 -12.80
C GLU A 552 20.73 -30.47 -13.36
N VAL A 553 21.20 -29.24 -13.29
CA VAL A 553 22.50 -28.79 -13.77
C VAL A 553 23.26 -28.18 -12.59
N SER A 554 24.49 -28.62 -12.39
CA SER A 554 25.43 -28.05 -11.43
C SER A 554 26.66 -27.53 -12.16
N PHE A 555 27.17 -26.38 -11.71
CA PHE A 555 28.40 -25.80 -12.23
C PHE A 555 29.52 -25.95 -11.21
N THR A 556 30.73 -26.28 -11.68
CA THR A 556 31.93 -26.36 -10.84
C THR A 556 33.12 -25.79 -11.60
N ASP A 557 34.06 -25.21 -10.86
CA ASP A 557 35.36 -24.77 -11.40
C ASP A 557 36.45 -25.85 -11.24
N GLN A 558 36.14 -26.95 -10.57
CA GLN A 558 37.06 -28.09 -10.43
C GLN A 558 36.99 -28.99 -11.66
N GLU A 559 38.15 -29.41 -12.16
CA GLU A 559 38.20 -30.47 -13.18
C GLU A 559 37.62 -31.77 -12.62
N LEU A 560 36.80 -32.44 -13.43
CA LEU A 560 36.24 -33.73 -13.08
C LEU A 560 37.30 -34.83 -13.29
N PRO A 561 37.47 -35.76 -12.32
CA PRO A 561 38.36 -36.90 -12.51
C PRO A 561 37.86 -37.76 -13.68
N PRO A 562 38.75 -38.42 -14.45
CA PRO A 562 38.33 -39.20 -15.62
C PRO A 562 37.35 -40.32 -15.26
N GLY A 563 36.27 -40.42 -16.02
CA GLY A 563 35.20 -41.40 -15.83
C GLY A 563 35.55 -42.81 -16.28
N PHE A 564 34.79 -43.80 -15.82
CA PHE A 564 34.84 -45.17 -16.34
C PHE A 564 34.56 -45.23 -17.86
N LEU A 565 33.56 -44.50 -18.36
CA LEU A 565 33.21 -44.45 -19.78
C LEU A 565 34.31 -43.81 -20.61
N GLN A 566 34.92 -42.75 -20.09
CA GLN A 566 36.07 -42.10 -20.71
C GLN A 566 37.26 -43.06 -20.78
N THR A 567 37.60 -43.70 -19.67
CA THR A 567 38.68 -44.70 -19.57
C THR A 567 38.43 -45.90 -20.48
N LEU A 568 37.21 -46.41 -20.51
CA LEU A 568 36.82 -47.54 -21.35
C LEU A 568 36.90 -47.16 -22.82
N ALA A 569 36.41 -45.99 -23.21
CA ALA A 569 36.44 -45.54 -24.59
C ALA A 569 37.87 -45.32 -25.09
N TYR A 570 38.77 -44.76 -24.28
CA TYR A 570 40.20 -44.67 -24.63
C TYR A 570 40.89 -46.05 -24.70
N SER A 571 40.49 -47.02 -23.87
CA SER A 571 41.05 -48.37 -23.92
C SER A 571 40.59 -49.19 -25.14
N VAL A 572 39.40 -48.91 -25.68
CA VAL A 572 38.81 -49.64 -26.82
C VAL A 572 39.14 -48.98 -28.17
N LEU A 573 39.36 -47.66 -28.20
CA LEU A 573 39.61 -46.89 -29.43
C LEU A 573 41.08 -46.55 -29.69
N SER A 574 42.03 -47.05 -28.88
CA SER A 574 43.45 -46.93 -29.22
C SER A 574 43.82 -47.86 -30.39
N PRO A 575 44.23 -47.29 -31.53
CA PRO A 575 45.51 -47.70 -32.07
C PRO A 575 46.29 -46.50 -32.60
N GLU A 576 47.21 -45.95 -31.79
CA GLU A 576 48.51 -45.49 -32.30
C GLU A 576 49.55 -45.44 -31.15
N PRO A 577 50.71 -46.10 -31.29
CA PRO A 577 51.74 -46.09 -30.26
C PRO A 577 52.55 -44.79 -30.36
N GLY A 578 52.41 -43.87 -29.40
CA GLY A 578 53.26 -42.67 -29.39
C GLY A 578 53.13 -41.67 -28.24
N LEU A 579 52.04 -41.63 -27.49
CA LEU A 579 51.85 -40.59 -26.46
C LEU A 579 51.20 -41.15 -25.20
N LEU A 580 52.01 -41.79 -24.35
CA LEU A 580 51.72 -41.90 -22.92
C LEU A 580 52.52 -40.80 -22.20
N PRO A 581 51.91 -39.97 -21.34
CA PRO A 581 52.68 -39.17 -20.40
C PRO A 581 53.35 -40.11 -19.39
N ALA A 582 54.63 -39.88 -19.16
CA ALA A 582 55.44 -40.64 -18.21
C ALA A 582 54.80 -40.59 -16.81
N ALA A 583 54.47 -41.77 -16.28
CA ALA A 583 54.14 -41.96 -14.88
C ALA A 583 55.34 -41.52 -14.01
N GLY A 584 55.05 -40.77 -12.94
CA GLY A 584 56.04 -40.25 -12.00
C GLY A 584 56.89 -41.34 -11.34
N GLY A 585 58.16 -41.03 -11.15
CA GLY A 585 59.10 -41.79 -10.33
C GLY A 585 59.39 -41.05 -9.02
N ARG A 586 59.00 -41.70 -7.92
CA ARG A 586 59.42 -41.59 -6.50
C ARG A 586 59.93 -40.26 -5.95
#